data_AF-A0A0N0GCX5-F1
#
_entry.id   AF-A0A0N0GCX5-F1
#
_cell.length_a   1.000
_cell.length_b   1.000
_cell.length_c   1.000
_cell.angle_alpha   90.00
_cell.angle_beta   90.00
_cell.angle_gamma   90.00
#
_symmetry.space_group_name_H-M   'P 1'
#
loop_
_entity.id
_entity.type
_entity.pdbx_description
1 polymer ?
#
loop_
_entity_poly.entity_id
_entity_poly.type
_entity_poly.pdbx_seq_one_letter_code
_entity_poly.pdbx_strand_id
1 'polypeptide(L)'
;MGASNVEDFMANLESFEEAHDEIDYYVVPVTSGTKEQKETATMIGTLAAMGIPAHKIRLVFNRVKSDVYSEFSIIISYYDLAHSFICNRKCAIFETELFDALSVKRISLTSLMNDDTDYKALLKDKSADMQDRELWSDMYGLKLLAKGINRKLDVVFDELFVEEDVL
;
A
#
# COMPACT_ATOMS: atom_id res chain seq x y z
N MET A 1 1.44 -5.07 -7.89
CA MET A 1 1.60 -6.27 -8.74
C MET A 1 0.35 -7.11 -8.54
N GLY A 2 -0.34 -7.51 -9.62
CA GLY A 2 -1.50 -8.42 -9.51
C GLY A 2 -1.06 -9.88 -9.40
N ALA A 3 -1.98 -10.77 -9.00
CA ALA A 3 -1.72 -12.21 -8.83
C ALA A 3 -1.13 -12.89 -10.08
N SER A 4 -1.40 -12.36 -11.28
CA SER A 4 -0.88 -12.91 -12.55
C SER A 4 0.62 -12.70 -12.78
N ASN A 5 1.30 -11.90 -11.96
CA ASN A 5 2.75 -11.65 -12.10
C ASN A 5 3.57 -12.33 -11.01
N VAL A 6 2.93 -13.09 -10.11
CA VAL A 6 3.62 -13.73 -8.98
C VAL A 6 4.51 -14.86 -9.46
N GLU A 7 4.02 -15.70 -10.38
CA GLU A 7 4.78 -16.80 -10.94
C GLU A 7 6.00 -16.30 -11.71
N ASP A 8 5.83 -15.29 -12.57
CA ASP A 8 6.94 -14.65 -13.29
C ASP A 8 7.95 -13.99 -12.33
N PHE A 9 7.47 -13.32 -11.28
CA PHE A 9 8.34 -12.72 -10.27
C PHE A 9 9.16 -13.78 -9.52
N MET A 10 8.53 -14.90 -9.16
CA MET A 10 9.20 -16.03 -8.50
C MET A 10 10.21 -16.71 -9.41
N ALA A 11 9.85 -16.96 -10.67
CA ALA A 11 10.76 -17.54 -11.67
C ALA A 11 11.99 -16.64 -11.91
N ASN A 12 11.80 -15.32 -11.93
CA ASN A 12 12.91 -14.38 -12.00
C ASN A 12 13.76 -14.44 -10.72
N LEU A 13 13.17 -14.46 -9.52
CA LEU A 13 13.91 -14.58 -8.25
C LEU A 13 14.75 -15.87 -8.17
N GLU A 14 14.20 -17.01 -8.57
CA GLU A 14 14.91 -18.30 -8.59
C GLU A 14 16.08 -18.30 -9.58
N SER A 15 15.99 -17.53 -10.68
CA SER A 15 17.06 -17.43 -11.67
C SER A 15 18.29 -16.65 -11.19
N PHE A 16 18.19 -15.96 -10.05
CA PHE A 16 19.28 -15.24 -9.42
C PHE A 16 19.64 -15.89 -8.07
N GLU A 17 20.42 -16.98 -8.11
CA GLU A 17 20.89 -17.76 -6.96
C GLU A 17 21.52 -16.92 -5.82
N GLU A 18 21.91 -15.67 -6.07
CA GLU A 18 22.50 -14.74 -5.07
C GLU A 18 21.72 -13.42 -4.89
N ALA A 19 20.71 -13.09 -5.71
CA ALA A 19 20.06 -11.76 -5.63
C ALA A 19 19.05 -11.61 -4.49
N HIS A 20 18.60 -12.71 -3.88
CA HIS A 20 17.72 -12.65 -2.70
C HIS A 20 18.47 -12.19 -1.44
N ASP A 21 19.79 -12.35 -1.38
CA ASP A 21 20.63 -11.80 -0.30
C ASP A 21 20.68 -10.27 -0.36
N GLU A 22 20.65 -9.69 -1.56
CA GLU A 22 20.69 -8.23 -1.81
C GLU A 22 19.36 -7.52 -1.55
N ILE A 23 18.24 -8.26 -1.44
CA ILE A 23 16.94 -7.65 -1.12
C ILE A 23 16.81 -7.53 0.39
N ASP A 24 16.72 -6.29 0.88
CA ASP A 24 16.51 -6.01 2.31
C ASP A 24 15.11 -6.44 2.76
N TYR A 25 14.08 -6.10 1.98
CA TYR A 25 12.69 -6.35 2.32
C TYR A 25 11.80 -6.68 1.11
N TYR A 26 10.88 -7.62 1.32
CA TYR A 26 9.77 -7.96 0.44
C TYR A 26 8.48 -7.39 1.03
N VAL A 27 8.04 -6.23 0.53
CA VAL A 27 6.77 -5.62 0.98
C VAL A 27 5.60 -6.20 0.19
N VAL A 28 4.72 -6.91 0.88
CA VAL A 28 3.61 -7.67 0.27
C VAL A 28 2.27 -7.03 0.64
N PRO A 29 1.62 -6.27 -0.29
CA PRO A 29 0.29 -5.75 -0.04
C PRO A 29 -0.77 -6.84 -0.28
N VAL A 30 -1.76 -6.91 0.61
CA VAL A 30 -2.90 -7.84 0.49
C VAL A 30 -4.23 -7.09 0.64
N THR A 31 -5.24 -7.44 -0.16
CA THR A 31 -6.61 -6.94 0.00
C THR A 31 -7.49 -7.99 0.68
N SER A 32 -8.62 -7.57 1.24
CA SER A 32 -9.47 -8.43 2.09
C SER A 32 -10.23 -9.53 1.35
N GLY A 33 -10.09 -9.65 0.03
CA GLY A 33 -10.72 -10.70 -0.73
C GLY A 33 -10.17 -12.10 -0.40
N THR A 34 -11.06 -13.09 -0.29
CA THR A 34 -10.72 -14.47 0.09
C THR A 34 -9.69 -15.09 -0.83
N LYS A 35 -9.78 -14.81 -2.14
CA LYS A 35 -8.87 -15.37 -3.14
C LYS A 35 -7.49 -14.72 -3.01
N GLU A 36 -7.47 -13.40 -2.90
CA GLU A 36 -6.28 -12.57 -2.78
C GLU A 36 -5.47 -12.91 -1.52
N GLN A 37 -6.14 -13.14 -0.38
CA GLN A 37 -5.48 -13.59 0.85
C GLN A 37 -4.85 -14.99 0.70
N LYS A 38 -5.55 -15.93 0.04
CA LYS A 38 -5.01 -17.28 -0.19
C LYS A 38 -3.82 -17.26 -1.15
N GLU A 39 -3.91 -16.51 -2.24
CA GLU A 39 -2.81 -16.34 -3.20
C GLU A 39 -1.59 -15.69 -2.53
N THR A 40 -1.81 -14.70 -1.67
CA THR A 40 -0.75 -14.06 -0.88
C THR A 40 -0.11 -15.06 0.09
N ALA A 41 -0.89 -15.88 0.80
CA ALA A 41 -0.35 -16.91 1.69
C ALA A 41 0.51 -17.93 0.94
N THR A 42 0.07 -18.37 -0.24
CA THR A 42 0.84 -19.26 -1.12
C THR A 42 2.16 -18.61 -1.56
N MET A 43 2.12 -17.36 -2.03
CA MET A 43 3.32 -16.61 -2.40
C MET A 43 4.32 -16.54 -1.24
N ILE A 44 3.88 -16.16 -0.05
CA ILE A 44 4.75 -16.06 1.13
C ILE A 44 5.34 -17.44 1.49
N GLY A 45 4.54 -18.51 1.38
CA GLY A 45 5.03 -19.87 1.56
C GLY A 45 6.15 -20.24 0.59
N THR A 46 6.04 -19.83 -0.67
CA THR A 46 7.10 -20.00 -1.67
C THR A 46 8.35 -19.20 -1.31
N LEU A 47 8.23 -17.92 -0.93
CA LEU A 47 9.39 -17.11 -0.50
C LEU A 47 10.13 -17.78 0.68
N ALA A 48 9.38 -18.27 1.66
CA ALA A 48 9.94 -18.99 2.80
C ALA A 48 10.63 -20.30 2.39
N ALA A 49 10.06 -21.05 1.44
CA ALA A 49 10.66 -22.28 0.91
C ALA A 49 11.96 -22.01 0.12
N MET A 50 12.09 -20.82 -0.47
CA MET A 50 13.34 -20.35 -1.11
C MET A 50 14.41 -19.94 -0.09
N GLY A 51 14.12 -19.98 1.21
CA GLY A 51 15.06 -19.62 2.28
C GLY A 51 15.05 -18.14 2.67
N ILE A 52 14.11 -17.34 2.16
CA ILE A 52 14.00 -15.93 2.54
C ILE A 52 13.59 -15.82 4.02
N PRO A 53 14.36 -15.10 4.86
CA PRO A 53 14.04 -14.96 6.28
C PRO A 53 12.70 -14.24 6.52
N ALA A 54 11.95 -14.71 7.52
CA ALA A 54 10.65 -14.14 7.88
C ALA A 54 10.69 -12.62 8.14
N HIS A 55 11.77 -12.13 8.77
CA HIS A 55 11.93 -10.70 9.07
C HIS A 55 12.11 -9.82 7.82
N LYS A 56 12.46 -10.39 6.66
CA LYS A 56 12.53 -9.68 5.37
C LYS A 56 11.16 -9.57 4.70
N ILE A 57 10.19 -10.44 5.00
CA ILE A 57 8.87 -10.43 4.37
C ILE A 57 7.90 -9.61 5.23
N ARG A 58 7.42 -8.47 4.70
CA ARG A 58 6.63 -7.48 5.45
C ARG A 58 5.23 -7.33 4.83
N LEU A 59 4.18 -7.74 5.54
CA LEU A 59 2.80 -7.66 5.03
C LEU A 59 2.21 -6.25 5.23
N VAL A 60 1.48 -5.75 4.23
CA VAL A 60 0.67 -4.52 4.33
C VAL A 60 -0.79 -4.82 4.03
N PHE A 61 -1.67 -4.54 4.99
CA PHE A 61 -3.11 -4.64 4.80
C PHE A 61 -3.60 -3.48 3.95
N ASN A 62 -4.00 -3.76 2.71
CA ASN A 62 -4.37 -2.75 1.73
C ASN A 62 -5.88 -2.70 1.51
N ARG A 63 -6.41 -1.49 1.29
CA ARG A 63 -7.85 -1.21 1.13
C ARG A 63 -8.71 -1.74 2.29
N VAL A 64 -8.23 -1.53 3.53
CA VAL A 64 -9.00 -1.86 4.74
C VAL A 64 -10.25 -0.99 4.80
N LYS A 65 -11.43 -1.60 4.93
CA LYS A 65 -12.70 -0.83 4.95
C LYS A 65 -13.08 -0.36 6.34
N SER A 66 -12.81 -1.18 7.34
CA SER A 66 -13.28 -1.03 8.71
C SER A 66 -12.26 -1.53 9.73
N ASP A 67 -11.90 -2.82 9.66
CA ASP A 67 -11.08 -3.46 10.69
C ASP A 67 -10.23 -4.58 10.09
N VAL A 68 -8.95 -4.62 10.48
CA VAL A 68 -7.98 -5.58 9.97
C VAL A 68 -8.29 -7.00 10.43
N TYR A 69 -8.71 -7.19 11.69
CA TYR A 69 -8.90 -8.53 12.26
C TYR A 69 -10.02 -9.31 11.56
N SER A 70 -11.16 -8.66 11.34
CA SER A 70 -12.31 -9.28 10.70
C SER A 70 -12.11 -9.46 9.19
N GLU A 71 -11.51 -8.49 8.51
CA GLU A 71 -11.36 -8.49 7.06
C GLU A 71 -10.23 -9.40 6.55
N PHE A 72 -9.19 -9.62 7.35
CA PHE A 72 -7.97 -10.32 6.95
C PHE A 72 -7.70 -11.60 7.74
N SER A 73 -8.76 -12.23 8.24
CA SER A 73 -8.68 -13.42 9.09
C SER A 73 -7.88 -14.59 8.48
N ILE A 74 -7.89 -14.77 7.15
CA ILE A 74 -7.19 -15.89 6.48
C ILE A 74 -5.68 -15.70 6.55
N ILE A 75 -5.17 -14.52 6.16
CA ILE A 75 -3.73 -14.26 6.16
C ILE A 75 -3.18 -14.12 7.59
N ILE A 76 -3.99 -13.59 8.52
CA ILE A 76 -3.65 -13.55 9.95
C ILE A 76 -3.56 -14.97 10.52
N SER A 77 -4.52 -15.84 10.23
CA SER A 77 -4.46 -17.24 10.67
C SER A 77 -3.25 -17.98 10.07
N TYR A 78 -2.89 -17.66 8.84
CA TYR A 78 -1.68 -18.22 8.21
C TYR A 78 -0.41 -17.74 8.93
N TYR A 79 -0.31 -16.45 9.28
CA TYR A 79 0.79 -15.92 10.10
C TYR A 79 0.92 -16.67 11.43
N ASP A 80 -0.19 -16.85 12.15
CA ASP A 80 -0.22 -17.49 13.47
C ASP A 80 0.21 -18.97 13.42
N LEU A 81 0.17 -19.60 12.23
CA LEU A 81 0.59 -21.00 12.03
C LEU A 81 2.02 -21.12 11.49
N ALA A 82 2.40 -20.28 10.53
CA ALA A 82 3.64 -20.44 9.76
C ALA A 82 4.80 -19.59 10.29
N HIS A 83 4.51 -18.44 10.92
CA HIS A 83 5.50 -17.44 11.35
C HIS A 83 6.56 -17.10 10.29
N SER A 84 6.20 -17.18 9.01
CA SER A 84 7.10 -17.05 7.86
C SER A 84 7.27 -15.61 7.34
N PHE A 85 6.67 -14.62 8.01
CA PHE A 85 6.69 -13.20 7.63
C PHE A 85 6.33 -12.32 8.83
N ILE A 86 6.52 -11.01 8.75
CA ILE A 86 6.07 -10.04 9.77
C ILE A 86 4.67 -9.54 9.45
N CYS A 87 3.79 -9.61 10.46
CA CYS A 87 2.39 -9.25 10.37
C CYS A 87 2.04 -8.17 11.41
N ASN A 88 2.51 -6.93 11.19
CA ASN A 88 2.13 -5.79 12.03
C ASN A 88 0.77 -5.24 11.58
N ARG A 89 -0.25 -5.40 12.43
CA ARG A 89 -1.64 -5.00 12.13
C ARG A 89 -1.83 -3.49 11.99
N LYS A 90 -0.86 -2.69 12.42
CA LYS A 90 -0.86 -1.24 12.20
C LYS A 90 -0.40 -0.86 10.79
N CYS A 91 0.22 -1.77 10.05
CA CYS A 91 0.58 -1.59 8.64
C CYS A 91 -0.67 -1.71 7.75
N ALA A 92 -1.62 -0.78 7.94
CA ALA A 92 -2.94 -0.81 7.35
C ALA A 92 -3.23 0.47 6.55
N ILE A 93 -3.43 0.31 5.25
CA ILE A 93 -3.88 1.36 4.33
C ILE A 93 -5.39 1.22 4.17
N PHE A 94 -6.12 2.17 4.76
CA PHE A 94 -7.57 2.22 4.65
C PHE A 94 -8.01 2.64 3.25
N GLU A 95 -9.15 2.09 2.83
CA GLU A 95 -9.77 2.45 1.56
C GLU A 95 -10.08 3.96 1.50
N THR A 96 -9.77 4.55 0.36
CA THR A 96 -9.96 5.98 0.11
C THR A 96 -10.21 6.20 -1.38
N GLU A 97 -11.12 7.13 -1.67
CA GLU A 97 -11.39 7.59 -3.04
C GLU A 97 -10.24 8.39 -3.65
N LEU A 98 -9.25 8.82 -2.85
CA LEU A 98 -8.13 9.62 -3.33
C LEU A 98 -7.37 8.90 -4.46
N PHE A 99 -6.98 7.64 -4.27
CA PHE A 99 -6.16 6.94 -5.26
C PHE A 99 -6.90 6.69 -6.57
N ASP A 100 -8.21 6.42 -6.50
CA ASP A 100 -9.06 6.28 -7.68
C ASP A 100 -9.17 7.62 -8.43
N ALA A 101 -9.40 8.72 -7.69
CA ALA A 101 -9.46 10.05 -8.28
C ALA A 101 -8.13 10.52 -8.90
N LEU A 102 -7.01 10.24 -8.23
CA LEU A 102 -5.65 10.49 -8.75
C LEU A 102 -5.40 9.70 -10.04
N SER A 103 -5.83 8.44 -10.09
CA SER A 103 -5.70 7.57 -11.26
C SER A 103 -6.49 8.11 -12.46
N VAL A 104 -7.77 8.49 -12.26
CA VAL A 104 -8.61 9.09 -13.31
C VAL A 104 -7.98 10.37 -13.87
N LYS A 105 -7.43 11.22 -12.99
CA LYS A 105 -6.76 12.48 -13.38
C LYS A 105 -5.31 12.29 -13.85
N ARG A 106 -4.76 11.07 -13.79
CA ARG A 106 -3.37 10.72 -14.15
C ARG A 106 -2.32 11.59 -13.44
N ILE A 107 -2.57 11.89 -12.16
CA ILE A 107 -1.65 12.64 -11.31
C ILE A 107 -1.15 11.75 -10.18
N SER A 108 0.13 11.92 -9.81
CA SER A 108 0.69 11.21 -8.66
C SER A 108 0.33 11.94 -7.35
N LEU A 109 0.32 11.21 -6.23
CA LEU A 109 0.18 11.81 -4.91
C LEU A 109 1.28 12.86 -4.67
N THR A 110 2.52 12.55 -5.03
CA THR A 110 3.67 13.45 -4.90
C THR A 110 3.48 14.73 -5.70
N SER A 111 3.02 14.62 -6.96
CA SER A 111 2.74 15.78 -7.81
C SER A 111 1.64 16.66 -7.22
N LEU A 112 0.58 16.05 -6.68
CA LEU A 112 -0.49 16.79 -6.01
C LEU A 112 -0.02 17.49 -4.73
N MET A 113 0.88 16.85 -3.97
CA MET A 113 1.44 17.38 -2.72
C MET A 113 2.45 18.52 -2.96
N ASN A 114 3.20 18.45 -4.06
CA ASN A 114 4.19 19.46 -4.45
C ASN A 114 3.59 20.60 -5.29
N ASP A 115 2.29 20.56 -5.57
CA ASP A 115 1.63 21.65 -6.28
C ASP A 115 1.33 22.80 -5.31
N ASP A 116 1.99 23.95 -5.54
CA ASP A 116 1.86 25.16 -4.72
C ASP A 116 0.63 26.01 -5.08
N THR A 117 -0.19 25.60 -6.06
CA THR A 117 -1.37 26.37 -6.49
C THR A 117 -2.38 26.53 -5.35
N ASP A 118 -2.68 27.77 -4.98
CA ASP A 118 -3.71 28.11 -4.00
C ASP A 118 -5.11 28.08 -4.64
N TYR A 119 -5.62 26.86 -4.87
CA TYR A 119 -6.96 26.64 -5.40
C TYR A 119 -8.06 27.28 -4.55
N LYS A 120 -7.82 27.45 -3.23
CA LYS A 120 -8.78 28.13 -2.35
C LYS A 120 -8.86 29.62 -2.66
N ALA A 121 -7.75 30.26 -3.02
CA ALA A 121 -7.74 31.63 -3.52
C ALA A 121 -8.40 31.73 -4.89
N LEU A 122 -8.07 30.81 -5.82
CA LEU A 122 -8.66 30.78 -7.17
C LEU A 122 -10.20 30.64 -7.12
N LEU A 123 -10.74 29.80 -6.23
CA LEU A 123 -12.18 29.63 -6.05
C LEU A 123 -12.91 30.90 -5.57
N LYS A 124 -12.21 31.92 -5.06
CA LYS A 124 -12.81 33.22 -4.70
C LYS A 124 -12.94 34.17 -5.89
N ASP A 125 -12.29 33.86 -7.02
CA ASP A 125 -12.36 34.69 -8.21
C ASP A 125 -13.75 34.60 -8.86
N LYS A 126 -14.46 35.74 -8.83
CA LYS A 126 -15.81 35.86 -9.38
C LYS A 126 -15.82 35.90 -10.91
N SER A 127 -14.68 36.16 -11.55
CA SER A 127 -14.53 36.29 -13.00
C SER A 127 -14.23 34.97 -13.72
N ALA A 128 -13.82 33.94 -12.98
CA ALA A 128 -13.54 32.61 -13.52
C ALA A 128 -14.78 31.95 -14.13
N ASP A 129 -14.56 31.19 -15.21
CA ASP A 129 -15.61 30.42 -15.84
C ASP A 129 -16.01 29.18 -15.02
N MET A 130 -17.04 28.47 -15.48
CA MET A 130 -17.56 27.29 -14.78
C MET A 130 -16.57 26.11 -14.79
N GLN A 131 -15.81 25.93 -15.88
CA GLN A 131 -14.90 24.80 -16.06
C GLN A 131 -13.68 24.96 -15.14
N ASP A 132 -13.11 26.16 -15.08
CA ASP A 132 -12.00 26.49 -14.19
C ASP A 132 -12.41 26.30 -12.73
N ARG A 133 -13.61 26.73 -12.35
CA ARG A 133 -14.12 26.54 -10.98
C ARG A 133 -14.29 25.09 -10.60
N GLU A 134 -14.80 24.26 -11.51
CA GLU A 134 -14.95 22.81 -11.28
C GLU A 134 -13.58 22.16 -11.07
N LEU A 135 -12.61 22.47 -11.94
CA LEU A 135 -11.24 21.99 -11.80
C LEU A 135 -10.60 22.42 -10.47
N TRP A 136 -10.72 23.69 -10.08
CA TRP A 136 -10.13 24.19 -8.83
C TRP A 136 -10.79 23.59 -7.60
N SER A 137 -12.12 23.37 -7.63
CA SER A 137 -12.86 22.70 -6.56
C SER A 137 -12.36 21.27 -6.37
N ASP A 138 -12.24 20.52 -7.47
CA ASP A 138 -11.70 19.17 -7.47
C ASP A 138 -10.29 19.12 -6.89
N MET A 139 -9.39 19.95 -7.41
CA MET A 139 -7.99 19.95 -6.99
C MET A 139 -7.84 20.38 -5.52
N TYR A 140 -8.65 21.33 -5.05
CA TYR A 140 -8.69 21.71 -3.64
C TYR A 140 -9.14 20.54 -2.75
N GLY A 141 -10.22 19.84 -3.12
CA GLY A 141 -10.70 18.66 -2.41
C GLY A 141 -9.65 17.55 -2.34
N LEU A 142 -9.00 17.26 -3.46
CA LEU A 142 -7.92 16.27 -3.53
C LEU A 142 -6.74 16.65 -2.64
N LYS A 143 -6.32 17.93 -2.60
CA LYS A 143 -5.26 18.39 -1.69
C LYS A 143 -5.60 18.20 -0.22
N LEU A 144 -6.87 18.41 0.16
CA LEU A 144 -7.31 18.17 1.55
C LEU A 144 -7.25 16.69 1.92
N LEU A 145 -7.71 15.80 1.03
CA LEU A 145 -7.63 14.35 1.22
C LEU A 145 -6.18 13.87 1.29
N ALA A 146 -5.34 14.32 0.35
CA ALA A 146 -3.93 13.95 0.24
C ALA A 146 -3.14 14.22 1.51
N LYS A 147 -3.32 15.39 2.15
CA LYS A 147 -2.63 15.72 3.41
C LYS A 147 -3.00 14.77 4.56
N GLY A 148 -4.25 14.31 4.61
CA GLY A 148 -4.70 13.35 5.62
C GLY A 148 -4.12 11.97 5.37
N ILE A 149 -4.10 11.53 4.12
CA ILE A 149 -3.66 10.21 3.71
C ILE A 149 -2.14 10.08 3.76
N ASN A 150 -1.38 11.11 3.34
CA ASN A 150 0.08 11.09 3.41
C ASN A 150 0.57 10.82 4.83
N ARG A 151 0.02 11.52 5.83
CA ARG A 151 0.36 11.28 7.24
C ARG A 151 0.07 9.85 7.70
N LYS A 152 -0.98 9.22 7.17
CA LYS A 152 -1.29 7.82 7.48
C LYS A 152 -0.31 6.88 6.78
N LEU A 153 0.11 7.18 5.55
CA LEU A 153 1.13 6.42 4.84
C LEU A 153 2.49 6.51 5.55
N ASP A 154 2.84 7.69 6.08
CA ASP A 154 4.05 7.87 6.88
C ASP A 154 4.03 6.95 8.12
N VAL A 155 2.89 6.90 8.83
CA VAL A 155 2.71 5.96 9.96
C VAL A 155 2.83 4.50 9.53
N VAL A 156 2.24 4.11 8.39
CA VAL A 156 2.36 2.75 7.86
C VAL A 156 3.81 2.43 7.51
N PHE A 157 4.55 3.37 6.93
CA PHE A 157 5.96 3.21 6.61
C PHE A 157 6.79 3.00 7.87
N ASP A 158 6.60 3.86 8.88
CA ASP A 158 7.30 3.74 10.16
C ASP A 158 7.01 2.36 10.78
N GLU A 159 5.74 1.99 10.93
CA GLU A 159 5.31 0.71 11.52
C GLU A 159 5.78 -0.52 10.73
N LEU A 160 6.07 -0.39 9.44
CA LEU A 160 6.59 -1.48 8.60
C LEU A 160 8.05 -1.81 8.93
N PHE A 161 8.83 -0.80 9.30
CA PHE A 161 10.28 -0.87 9.51
C PHE A 161 10.71 -0.57 10.95
N VAL A 162 9.77 -0.50 11.90
CA VAL A 162 10.12 -0.58 13.32
C VAL A 162 10.90 -1.88 13.55
N GLU A 163 12.15 -1.75 14.00
CA GLU A 163 12.94 -2.87 14.48
C GLU A 163 12.30 -3.34 15.79
N GLU A 164 11.71 -4.53 15.78
CA GLU A 164 11.39 -5.22 17.04
C GLU A 164 12.72 -5.64 17.65
N ASP A 165 13.10 -5.00 18.76
CA ASP A 165 14.17 -5.48 19.63
C ASP A 165 13.94 -6.97 19.88
N VAL A 166 14.80 -7.80 19.29
CA VAL A 166 14.75 -9.26 19.42
C VAL A 166 14.92 -9.59 20.90
N LEU A 167 13.81 -9.97 21.56
CA LEU A 167 13.82 -10.58 22.90
C LEU A 167 14.02 -12.10 22.80
#